data_AF-A0A1W9GAI2-F1
#
_entry.id   AF-A0A1W9GAI2-F1
#
_cell.length_a   1.000
_cell.length_b   1.000
_cell.length_c   1.000
_cell.angle_alpha   90.00
_cell.angle_beta   90.00
_cell.angle_gamma   90.00
#
_symmetry.space_group_name_H-M   'P 1'
#
loop_
_entity.id
_entity.type
_entity.pdbx_description
1 polymer ?
#
loop_
_entity_poly.entity_id
_entity_poly.type
_entity_poly.pdbx_seq_one_letter_code
_entity_poly.pdbx_strand_id
1 'polypeptide(L)'
;MQQTSRVKTLVLGLIGVVVLASGCQTNHSINPDNPAVLDNSKFMSLWETYSDCKLSSDFNRASAGMQQLSSAAILSQQNEGYDGFVLPLPTQLERLVSNPANRLAVDLHAMTAACSLHTGQLALHEGHIDEARQAFASILTLNQNLSPYYVLQAKRFLTELERGIDIAAKTP
;
A
#
# COMPACT_ATOMS: atom_id res chain seq x y z
N MET A 1 -61.65 18.25 -38.05
CA MET A 1 -60.85 18.46 -36.82
C MET A 1 -60.04 17.21 -36.47
N GLN A 2 -59.07 16.79 -37.31
CA GLN A 2 -58.32 15.53 -37.08
C GLN A 2 -56.81 15.65 -37.30
N GLN A 3 -56.34 16.80 -37.78
CA GLN A 3 -54.95 17.03 -38.19
C GLN A 3 -54.07 17.59 -37.07
N THR A 4 -54.66 18.23 -36.06
CA THR A 4 -53.94 18.85 -34.93
C THR A 4 -53.55 17.88 -33.82
N SER A 5 -54.16 16.69 -33.76
CA SER A 5 -53.87 15.67 -32.74
C SER A 5 -52.56 14.92 -33.02
N ARG A 6 -52.30 14.54 -34.28
CA ARG A 6 -51.08 13.80 -34.67
C ARG A 6 -49.79 14.61 -34.48
N VAL A 7 -49.85 15.93 -34.69
CA VAL A 7 -48.68 16.82 -34.49
C VAL A 7 -48.31 16.92 -33.02
N LYS A 8 -49.29 16.97 -32.11
CA LYS A 8 -49.04 17.00 -30.66
C LYS A 8 -48.41 15.71 -30.15
N THR A 9 -48.85 14.54 -30.64
CA THR A 9 -48.28 13.24 -30.25
C THR A 9 -46.85 13.07 -30.76
N LEU A 10 -46.55 13.56 -31.96
CA LEU A 10 -45.23 13.46 -32.58
C LEU A 10 -44.23 14.43 -31.91
N VAL A 11 -44.67 15.63 -31.54
CA VAL A 11 -43.85 16.61 -30.78
C VAL A 11 -43.58 16.13 -29.35
N LEU A 12 -44.55 15.51 -28.66
CA LEU A 12 -44.31 14.93 -27.33
C LEU A 12 -43.34 13.75 -27.37
N GLY A 13 -43.44 12.90 -28.39
CA GLY A 13 -42.52 11.77 -28.58
C GLY A 13 -41.08 12.21 -28.85
N LEU A 14 -40.89 13.30 -29.59
CA LEU A 14 -39.56 13.83 -29.92
C LEU A 14 -38.88 14.49 -28.71
N ILE A 15 -39.64 15.16 -27.83
CA ILE A 15 -39.12 15.75 -26.59
C ILE A 15 -38.71 14.66 -25.58
N GLY A 16 -39.47 13.56 -25.50
CA GLY A 16 -39.14 12.44 -24.61
C GLY A 16 -37.82 11.74 -24.94
N VAL A 17 -37.43 11.68 -26.21
CA VAL A 17 -36.17 11.06 -26.65
C VAL A 17 -34.96 11.96 -26.35
N VAL A 18 -35.10 13.29 -26.37
CA VAL A 18 -34.00 14.22 -26.10
C VAL A 18 -33.64 14.27 -24.62
N VAL A 19 -34.60 14.10 -23.70
CA VAL A 19 -34.35 14.12 -22.25
C VAL A 19 -33.64 12.86 -21.75
N LEU A 20 -33.74 11.73 -22.47
CA LEU A 20 -33.03 10.49 -22.13
C LEU A 20 -31.57 10.46 -22.64
N ALA A 21 -31.18 11.38 -23.51
CA ALA A 21 -29.82 11.48 -24.04
C ALA A 21 -28.91 12.42 -23.23
N SER A 22 -29.46 13.22 -22.30
CA SER A 22 -28.67 13.92 -21.28
C SER A 22 -28.36 12.98 -20.11
N GLY A 23 -27.71 11.85 -20.41
CA GLY A 23 -26.90 11.20 -19.39
C GLY A 23 -25.85 12.22 -18.97
N CYS A 24 -25.82 12.59 -17.69
CA CYS A 24 -24.78 13.46 -17.15
C CYS A 24 -23.43 12.86 -17.49
N GLN A 25 -22.78 13.42 -18.50
CA GLN A 25 -21.35 13.24 -18.74
C GLN A 25 -20.69 13.80 -17.48
N THR A 26 -20.29 12.92 -16.57
CA THR A 26 -19.36 13.27 -15.51
C THR A 26 -18.05 13.60 -16.21
N ASN A 27 -17.92 14.84 -16.66
CA ASN A 27 -16.64 15.46 -16.94
C ASN A 27 -15.92 15.53 -15.60
N HIS A 28 -15.33 14.41 -15.20
CA HIS A 28 -14.29 14.42 -14.20
C HIS A 28 -13.11 15.08 -14.88
N SER A 29 -13.06 16.41 -14.79
CA SER A 29 -11.83 17.16 -15.03
C SER A 29 -10.80 16.55 -14.11
N ILE A 30 -9.94 15.69 -14.63
CA ILE A 30 -8.73 15.24 -13.95
C ILE A 30 -7.89 16.50 -13.85
N ASN A 31 -8.06 17.21 -12.74
CA ASN A 31 -7.18 18.29 -12.38
C ASN A 31 -5.86 17.61 -11.97
N PRO A 32 -4.76 17.79 -12.71
CA PRO A 32 -3.48 17.15 -12.39
C PRO A 32 -2.93 17.57 -11.02
N ASP A 33 -3.51 18.61 -10.40
CA ASP A 33 -3.13 19.14 -9.09
C ASP A 33 -3.95 18.58 -7.91
N ASN A 34 -4.75 17.52 -8.11
CA ASN A 34 -5.50 16.92 -7.01
C ASN A 34 -4.59 15.96 -6.20
N PRO A 35 -4.21 16.28 -4.95
CA PRO A 35 -3.25 15.49 -4.17
C PRO A 35 -3.72 14.04 -3.95
N ALA A 36 -5.03 13.79 -3.94
CA ALA A 36 -5.59 12.45 -3.80
C ALA A 36 -5.34 11.53 -5.03
N VAL A 37 -5.21 12.08 -6.23
CA VAL A 37 -4.91 11.29 -7.45
C VAL A 37 -3.43 10.93 -7.50
N LEU A 38 -2.56 11.82 -7.02
CA LEU A 38 -1.12 11.55 -6.88
C LEU A 38 -0.84 10.49 -5.79
N ASP A 39 -1.56 10.55 -4.67
CA ASP A 39 -1.44 9.59 -3.56
C ASP A 39 -1.86 8.16 -3.97
N ASN A 40 -2.96 8.03 -4.73
CA ASN A 40 -3.39 6.75 -5.27
C ASN A 40 -2.33 6.07 -6.15
N SER A 41 -1.62 6.83 -7.00
CA SER A 41 -0.60 6.26 -7.88
C SER A 41 0.61 5.71 -7.10
N LYS A 42 1.01 6.40 -6.03
CA LYS A 42 2.09 5.95 -5.12
C LYS A 42 1.67 4.71 -4.35
N PHE A 43 0.45 4.71 -3.81
CA PHE A 43 -0.12 3.53 -3.15
C PHE A 43 -0.16 2.32 -4.09
N MET A 44 -0.69 2.49 -5.31
CA MET A 44 -0.78 1.40 -6.29
C MET A 44 0.60 0.84 -6.64
N SER A 45 1.62 1.71 -6.78
CA SER A 45 3.00 1.28 -7.03
C SER A 45 3.59 0.48 -5.85
N LEU A 46 3.34 0.91 -4.60
CA LEU A 46 3.78 0.17 -3.42
C LEU A 46 3.06 -1.18 -3.30
N TRP A 47 1.77 -1.21 -3.63
CA TRP A 47 0.97 -2.44 -3.65
C TRP A 47 1.45 -3.43 -4.71
N GLU A 48 1.79 -2.95 -5.90
CA GLU A 48 2.39 -3.76 -6.97
C GLU A 48 3.75 -4.32 -6.52
N THR A 49 4.62 -3.46 -5.98
CA THR A 49 5.94 -3.87 -5.44
C THR A 49 5.81 -4.96 -4.37
N TYR A 50 4.85 -4.80 -3.45
CA TYR A 50 4.54 -5.80 -2.43
C TYR A 50 4.02 -7.10 -3.02
N SER A 51 3.07 -7.01 -3.95
CA SER A 51 2.46 -8.17 -4.59
C SER A 51 3.51 -8.98 -5.35
N ASP A 52 4.35 -8.30 -6.13
CA ASP A 52 5.47 -8.90 -6.87
C ASP A 52 6.47 -9.55 -5.92
N CYS A 53 6.87 -8.86 -4.84
CA CYS A 53 7.77 -9.45 -3.86
C CYS A 53 7.20 -10.73 -3.25
N LYS A 54 5.91 -10.71 -2.85
CA LYS A 54 5.26 -11.85 -2.19
C LYS A 54 5.04 -13.05 -3.10
N LEU A 55 4.88 -12.82 -4.40
CA LEU A 55 4.64 -13.87 -5.40
C LEU A 55 5.93 -14.32 -6.09
N SER A 56 7.02 -13.55 -5.99
CA SER A 56 8.30 -13.90 -6.58
C SER A 56 8.86 -15.19 -5.99
N SER A 57 9.38 -16.06 -6.85
CA SER A 57 10.27 -17.16 -6.47
C SER A 57 11.75 -16.84 -6.69
N ASP A 58 12.05 -15.66 -7.25
CA ASP A 58 13.39 -15.15 -7.51
C ASP A 58 13.84 -14.29 -6.34
N PHE A 59 14.93 -14.69 -5.67
CA PHE A 59 15.49 -13.98 -4.53
C PHE A 59 15.87 -12.52 -4.87
N ASN A 60 16.51 -12.27 -6.01
CA ASN A 60 16.95 -10.92 -6.39
C ASN A 60 15.76 -9.99 -6.60
N ARG A 61 14.69 -10.49 -7.24
CA ARG A 61 13.46 -9.72 -7.43
C ARG A 61 12.75 -9.44 -6.11
N ALA A 62 12.67 -10.42 -5.21
CA ALA A 62 12.08 -10.23 -3.89
C ALA A 62 12.91 -9.24 -3.05
N SER A 63 14.23 -9.34 -3.10
CA SER A 63 15.16 -8.44 -2.42
C SER A 63 15.05 -7.00 -2.91
N ALA A 64 14.95 -6.78 -4.22
CA ALA A 64 14.70 -5.45 -4.78
C ALA A 64 13.36 -4.86 -4.30
N GLY A 65 12.30 -5.66 -4.32
CA GLY A 65 10.98 -5.23 -3.79
C GLY A 65 11.03 -4.91 -2.29
N MET A 66 11.75 -5.71 -1.51
CA MET A 66 11.96 -5.49 -0.08
C MET A 66 12.68 -4.17 0.18
N GLN A 67 13.74 -3.87 -0.58
CA GLN A 67 14.50 -2.64 -0.44
C GLN A 67 13.62 -1.42 -0.76
N GLN A 68 12.87 -1.48 -1.87
CA GLN A 68 11.97 -0.39 -2.28
C GLN A 68 10.89 -0.11 -1.24
N LEU A 69 10.25 -1.15 -0.70
CA LEU A 69 9.25 -1.01 0.37
C LEU A 69 9.86 -0.46 1.67
N SER A 70 11.06 -0.94 2.03
CA SER A 70 11.76 -0.47 3.24
C SER A 70 12.11 1.01 3.15
N SER A 71 12.61 1.47 2.00
CA SER A 71 12.87 2.89 1.77
C SER A 71 11.59 3.73 1.87
N ALA A 72 10.48 3.25 1.30
CA ALA A 72 9.19 3.94 1.39
C ALA A 72 8.68 4.00 2.84
N ALA A 73 8.82 2.92 3.62
CA ALA A 73 8.39 2.86 5.01
C ALA A 73 9.17 3.82 5.92
N ILE A 74 10.47 3.99 5.67
CA ILE A 74 11.31 4.97 6.39
C ILE A 74 10.86 6.39 6.07
N LEU A 75 10.59 6.68 4.79
CA LEU A 75 10.12 8.01 4.36
C LEU A 75 8.72 8.31 4.88
N SER A 76 7.81 7.32 4.92
CA SER A 76 6.48 7.52 5.48
C SER A 76 6.55 7.85 6.97
N GLN A 77 7.42 7.19 7.73
CA GLN A 77 7.62 7.46 9.15
C GLN A 77 8.09 8.91 9.42
N GLN A 78 8.89 9.48 8.52
CA GLN A 78 9.35 10.87 8.63
C GLN A 78 8.25 11.88 8.28
N ASN A 79 7.31 11.50 7.42
CA ASN A 79 6.24 12.35 6.91
C ASN A 79 4.91 12.23 7.69
N GLU A 80 4.82 11.37 8.73
CA GLU A 80 3.60 11.19 9.54
C GLU A 80 3.13 12.46 10.29
N GLY A 81 3.86 13.57 10.17
CA GLY A 81 3.46 14.88 10.69
C GLY A 81 2.89 15.89 9.68
N TYR A 82 2.93 15.64 8.35
CA TYR A 82 2.78 16.75 7.38
C TYR A 82 1.72 16.61 6.28
N ASP A 83 1.22 15.42 5.95
CA ASP A 83 0.32 15.23 4.77
C ASP A 83 -1.17 14.97 5.11
N GLY A 84 -1.61 15.37 6.29
CA GLY A 84 -3.03 15.33 6.66
C GLY A 84 -3.73 16.64 6.35
N PHE A 85 -4.90 16.61 5.71
CA PHE A 85 -5.81 17.76 5.64
C PHE A 85 -6.01 18.36 7.04
N VAL A 86 -5.35 19.49 7.31
CA VAL A 86 -5.53 20.27 8.53
C VAL A 86 -6.84 21.02 8.35
N LEU A 87 -7.95 20.47 8.86
CA LEU A 87 -9.11 21.32 9.10
C LEU A 87 -8.65 22.45 10.01
N PRO A 88 -8.94 23.72 9.71
CA PRO A 88 -8.81 24.80 10.68
C PRO A 88 -9.84 24.55 11.78
N LEU A 89 -9.48 23.69 12.73
CA LEU A 89 -10.29 23.39 13.89
C LEU A 89 -10.03 24.46 14.94
N PRO A 90 -11.07 24.94 15.63
CA PRO A 90 -10.89 25.67 16.87
C PRO A 90 -9.94 24.90 17.81
N THR A 91 -9.07 25.60 18.53
CA THR A 91 -7.97 25.01 19.33
C THR A 91 -8.43 23.95 20.35
N GLN A 92 -9.71 23.97 20.74
CA GLN A 92 -10.31 22.97 21.63
C GLN A 92 -10.57 21.62 20.94
N LEU A 93 -10.82 21.62 19.62
CA LEU A 93 -11.05 20.42 18.80
C LEU A 93 -9.73 19.86 18.23
N GLU A 94 -8.71 20.70 18.11
CA GLU A 94 -7.40 20.32 17.59
C GLU A 94 -6.81 19.13 18.37
N ARG A 95 -6.91 19.13 19.71
CA ARG A 95 -6.41 18.03 20.57
C ARG A 95 -7.14 16.69 20.37
N LEU A 96 -8.34 16.71 19.80
CA LEU A 96 -9.13 15.51 19.54
C LEU A 96 -8.83 14.90 18.15
N VAL A 97 -8.11 15.64 17.30
CA VAL A 97 -7.88 15.29 15.88
C VAL A 97 -6.40 15.40 15.49
N SER A 98 -5.51 15.76 16.44
CA SER A 98 -4.08 16.07 16.18
C SER A 98 -3.27 14.93 15.57
N ASN A 99 -3.79 13.71 15.54
CA ASN A 99 -3.17 12.58 14.85
C ASN A 99 -4.11 12.11 13.74
N PRO A 100 -4.12 12.78 12.57
CA PRO A 100 -4.89 12.29 11.44
C PRO A 100 -4.44 10.86 11.13
N ALA A 101 -5.37 9.91 11.25
CA ALA A 101 -5.09 8.52 10.91
C ALA A 101 -4.61 8.46 9.45
N ASN A 102 -3.44 7.83 9.26
CA ASN A 102 -2.90 7.54 7.94
C ASN A 102 -4.00 6.88 7.09
N ARG A 103 -4.45 7.54 6.02
CA ARG A 103 -5.59 7.10 5.21
C ARG A 103 -5.23 5.99 4.22
N LEU A 104 -3.99 5.50 4.24
CA LEU A 104 -3.63 4.29 3.53
C LEU A 104 -4.41 3.12 4.15
N ALA A 105 -5.30 2.51 3.37
CA ALA A 105 -6.06 1.32 3.79
C ALA A 105 -5.14 0.11 4.09
N VAL A 106 -3.84 0.22 3.79
CA VAL A 106 -2.83 -0.81 3.99
C VAL A 106 -1.64 -0.22 4.75
N ASP A 107 -1.20 -0.93 5.79
CA ASP A 107 -0.02 -0.60 6.58
C ASP A 107 1.27 -0.91 5.80
N LEU A 108 2.03 0.12 5.45
CA LEU A 108 3.30 0.01 4.72
C LEU A 108 4.38 -0.74 5.51
N HIS A 109 4.40 -0.65 6.84
CA HIS A 109 5.31 -1.45 7.66
C HIS A 109 4.92 -2.92 7.62
N ALA A 110 3.62 -3.25 7.60
CA ALA A 110 3.17 -4.63 7.45
C ALA A 110 3.52 -5.21 6.06
N MET A 111 3.36 -4.42 4.98
CA MET A 111 3.78 -4.82 3.63
C MET A 111 5.29 -5.10 3.59
N THR A 112 6.08 -4.19 4.16
CA THR A 112 7.54 -4.33 4.24
C THR A 112 7.92 -5.58 5.02
N ALA A 113 7.34 -5.80 6.20
CA ALA A 113 7.63 -6.96 7.03
C ALA A 113 7.29 -8.29 6.34
N ALA A 114 6.15 -8.36 5.65
CA ALA A 114 5.73 -9.55 4.92
C ALA A 114 6.66 -9.86 3.73
N CYS A 115 7.11 -8.83 3.01
CA CYS A 115 8.07 -8.98 1.92
C CYS A 115 9.48 -9.33 2.44
N SER A 116 9.95 -8.72 3.53
CA SER A 116 11.20 -9.07 4.20
C SER A 116 11.21 -10.52 4.68
N LEU A 117 10.11 -10.99 5.26
CA LEU A 117 10.00 -12.38 5.73
C LEU A 117 10.10 -13.37 4.55
N HIS A 118 9.42 -13.07 3.44
CA HIS A 118 9.47 -13.87 2.22
C HIS A 118 10.87 -13.89 1.60
N THR A 119 11.49 -12.72 1.50
CA THR A 119 12.86 -12.57 0.96
C THR A 119 13.86 -13.37 1.79
N GLY A 120 13.76 -13.30 3.13
CA GLY A 120 14.62 -14.09 4.00
C GLY A 120 14.43 -15.60 3.83
N GLN A 121 13.19 -16.06 3.61
CA GLN A 121 12.91 -17.48 3.33
C GLN A 121 13.50 -17.94 1.99
N LEU A 122 13.40 -17.12 0.94
CA LEU A 122 14.04 -17.42 -0.35
C LEU A 122 15.56 -17.45 -0.21
N ALA A 123 16.14 -16.47 0.48
CA ALA A 123 17.57 -16.41 0.74
C ALA A 123 18.07 -17.68 1.47
N LEU A 124 17.35 -18.15 2.50
CA LEU A 124 17.66 -19.41 3.16
C LEU A 124 17.62 -20.60 2.21
N HIS A 125 16.57 -20.69 1.38
CA HIS A 125 16.41 -21.78 0.43
C HIS A 125 17.55 -21.82 -0.61
N GLU A 126 18.07 -20.67 -1.00
CA GLU A 126 19.19 -20.54 -1.95
C GLU A 126 20.58 -20.61 -1.28
N GLY A 127 20.66 -20.68 0.05
CA GLY A 127 21.92 -20.74 0.80
C GLY A 127 22.57 -19.38 1.07
N HIS A 128 21.86 -18.29 0.82
CA HIS A 128 22.25 -16.90 1.09
C HIS A 128 22.01 -16.55 2.57
N ILE A 129 22.86 -17.06 3.47
CA ILE A 129 22.67 -17.00 4.93
C ILE A 129 22.74 -15.56 5.47
N ASP A 130 23.66 -14.74 4.98
CA ASP A 130 23.85 -13.38 5.46
C ASP A 130 22.69 -12.48 5.03
N GLU A 131 22.23 -12.64 3.80
CA GLU A 131 21.09 -11.94 3.25
C GLU A 131 19.78 -12.36 3.96
N ALA A 132 19.64 -13.65 4.27
CA ALA A 132 18.53 -14.14 5.08
C ALA A 132 18.51 -13.47 6.47
N ARG A 133 19.67 -13.46 7.15
CA ARG A 133 19.83 -12.79 8.45
C ARG A 133 19.45 -11.32 8.36
N GLN A 134 19.94 -10.61 7.34
CA GLN A 134 19.64 -9.20 7.14
C GLN A 134 18.15 -8.95 6.93
N ALA A 135 17.49 -9.76 6.11
CA ALA A 135 16.06 -9.65 5.83
C ALA A 135 15.20 -9.94 7.09
N PHE A 136 15.56 -10.91 7.93
CA PHE A 136 14.82 -11.13 9.18
C PHE A 136 15.12 -10.04 10.23
N ALA A 137 16.36 -9.58 10.33
CA ALA A 137 16.74 -8.52 11.26
C ALA A 137 16.06 -7.19 10.92
N SER A 138 15.86 -6.86 9.64
CA SER A 138 15.20 -5.62 9.24
C SER A 138 13.76 -5.53 9.78
N ILE A 139 13.06 -6.66 9.92
CA ILE A 139 11.69 -6.71 10.49
C ILE A 139 11.69 -6.18 11.93
N LEU A 140 12.75 -6.42 12.69
CA LEU A 140 12.87 -5.98 14.08
C LEU A 140 13.15 -4.48 14.22
N THR A 141 13.59 -3.85 13.13
CA THR A 141 13.84 -2.40 13.06
C THR A 141 12.65 -1.60 12.53
N LEU A 142 11.58 -2.28 12.09
CA LEU A 142 10.35 -1.64 11.67
C LEU A 142 9.56 -1.10 12.88
N ASN A 143 8.60 -0.21 12.61
CA ASN A 143 7.78 0.54 13.57
C ASN A 143 7.30 -0.28 14.78
N GLN A 144 7.21 0.37 15.95
CA GLN A 144 6.76 -0.21 17.22
C GLN A 144 5.35 -0.82 17.18
N ASN A 145 4.50 -0.39 16.25
CA ASN A 145 3.13 -0.90 16.09
C ASN A 145 3.01 -2.11 15.15
N LEU A 146 4.12 -2.68 14.70
CA LEU A 146 4.11 -3.86 13.82
C LEU A 146 3.42 -5.06 14.50
N SER A 147 2.64 -5.82 13.73
CA SER A 147 1.99 -7.04 14.21
C SER A 147 2.99 -8.00 14.89
N PRO A 148 2.67 -8.53 16.09
CA PRO A 148 3.53 -9.48 16.80
C PRO A 148 3.89 -10.72 15.98
N TYR A 149 3.04 -11.10 15.02
CA TYR A 149 3.28 -12.23 14.13
C TYR A 149 4.63 -12.13 13.39
N TYR A 150 4.92 -10.98 12.77
CA TYR A 150 6.14 -10.79 11.98
C TYR A 150 7.39 -10.79 12.86
N VAL A 151 7.30 -10.14 14.03
CA VAL A 151 8.38 -10.10 15.02
C VAL A 151 8.71 -11.51 15.53
N LEU A 152 7.70 -12.31 15.84
CA LEU A 152 7.90 -13.69 16.32
C LEU A 152 8.52 -14.57 15.22
N GLN A 153 8.07 -14.46 13.98
CA GLN A 153 8.65 -15.21 12.87
C GLN A 153 10.10 -14.83 12.60
N ALA A 154 10.41 -13.53 12.55
CA ALA A 154 11.78 -13.06 12.38
C ALA A 154 12.71 -13.58 13.47
N LYS A 155 12.30 -13.48 14.75
CA LYS A 155 13.08 -14.01 15.88
C LYS A 155 13.31 -15.51 15.79
N ARG A 156 12.30 -16.27 15.37
CA ARG A 156 12.41 -17.72 15.17
C ARG A 156 13.49 -18.05 14.15
N PHE A 157 13.44 -17.45 12.96
CA PHE A 157 14.42 -17.71 11.90
C PHE A 157 15.83 -17.26 12.29
N LEU A 158 15.99 -16.11 12.95
CA LEU A 158 17.28 -15.65 13.45
C LEU A 158 17.88 -16.64 14.48
N THR A 159 17.06 -17.16 15.39
CA THR A 159 17.49 -18.16 16.38
C THR A 159 17.91 -19.47 15.70
N GLU A 160 17.20 -19.88 14.65
CA GLU A 160 17.51 -21.08 13.87
C GLU A 160 18.84 -20.92 13.11
N LEU A 161 19.06 -19.75 12.51
CA LEU A 161 20.33 -19.40 11.85
C LEU A 161 21.51 -19.41 12.81
N GLU A 162 21.37 -18.83 14.00
CA GLU A 162 22.42 -18.84 15.04
C GLU A 162 22.78 -20.27 15.44
N ARG A 163 21.77 -21.11 15.69
CA ARG A 163 21.99 -22.53 15.99
C ARG A 163 22.70 -23.27 14.85
N GLY A 164 22.31 -23.03 13.60
CA GLY A 164 22.94 -23.67 12.44
C GLY A 164 24.43 -23.32 12.33
N ILE A 165 24.78 -22.05 12.57
CA ILE A 165 26.17 -21.56 12.55
C ILE A 165 26.97 -22.17 13.70
N ASP A 166 26.43 -22.21 14.91
CA ASP A 166 27.10 -22.81 16.07
C ASP A 166 27.44 -24.30 15.83
N ILE A 167 26.52 -25.04 15.20
CA ILE A 167 26.74 -26.45 14.85
C ILE A 167 27.82 -26.58 13.78
N ALA A 168 27.77 -25.77 12.72
CA ALA A 168 28.77 -25.77 11.66
C ALA A 168 30.17 -25.44 12.20
N ALA A 169 30.28 -24.43 13.08
CA ALA A 169 31.54 -24.03 13.70
C ALA A 169 32.14 -25.09 14.64
N LYS A 170 31.30 -25.99 15.18
CA LYS A 170 31.71 -27.06 16.10
C LYS A 170 32.03 -28.39 15.40
N THR A 171 31.70 -28.53 14.12
CA THR A 171 31.94 -29.76 13.34
C THR A 171 33.32 -29.65 12.66
N PRO A 172 34.30 -30.52 13.00
CA PRO A 172 35.68 -30.44 12.51
C PRO A 172 35.86 -30.83 11.04
#